data_AF-A0A3G1A4E8-F1
#
_entry.id   AF-A0A3G1A4E8-F1
#
_cell.length_a   1.000
_cell.length_b   1.000
_cell.length_c   1.000
_cell.angle_alpha   90.00
_cell.angle_beta   90.00
_cell.angle_gamma   90.00
#
_symmetry.space_group_name_H-M   'P 1'
#
loop_
_entity.id
_entity.type
_entity.pdbx_description
1 polymer ?
#
loop_
_entity_poly.entity_id
_entity_poly.type
_entity_poly.pdbx_seq_one_letter_code
_entity_poly.pdbx_strand_id
1 'polypeptide(L)'
;MKGKVLIVTLLSIIGILIFWLPLPRVGDYIIGGYPWNSPENARTPMIILGVIVTGVFVFAIVAINILSRKIEEVGDETVYPMDNTRDEGEAQSTEEW
;
A
#
# COMPACT_ATOMS: atom_id res chain seq x y z
N MET A 1 0.48 4.10 -9.04
CA MET A 1 0.58 2.89 -8.19
C MET A 1 0.68 3.21 -6.69
N LYS A 2 1.46 4.23 -6.30
CA LYS A 2 1.70 4.64 -4.90
C LYS A 2 0.44 4.76 -4.02
N GLY A 3 -0.63 5.39 -4.50
CA GLY A 3 -1.90 5.52 -3.74
C GLY A 3 -2.59 4.19 -3.42
N LYS A 4 -2.56 3.21 -4.34
CA LYS A 4 -3.18 1.88 -4.12
C LYS A 4 -2.42 1.08 -3.06
N VAL A 5 -1.08 1.13 -3.10
CA VAL A 5 -0.21 0.48 -2.10
C VAL A 5 -0.43 1.08 -0.71
N LEU A 6 -0.59 2.40 -0.63
CA LEU A 6 -0.86 3.11 0.62
C LEU A 6 -2.21 2.69 1.22
N ILE A 7 -3.26 2.60 0.41
CA ILE A 7 -4.58 2.12 0.84
C ILE A 7 -4.52 0.68 1.35
N VAL A 8 -3.86 -0.23 0.62
CA VAL A 8 -3.71 -1.64 1.03
C VAL A 8 -2.96 -1.76 2.34
N THR A 9 -1.89 -0.97 2.51
CA THR A 9 -1.10 -0.92 3.74
C THR A 9 -1.95 -0.41 4.92
N LEU A 10 -2.71 0.67 4.71
CA LEU A 10 -3.59 1.24 5.73
C LEU A 10 -4.67 0.24 6.17
N LEU A 11 -5.36 -0.39 5.21
CA LEU A 11 -6.37 -1.41 5.47
C LEU A 11 -5.80 -2.62 6.22
N SER A 12 -4.59 -3.05 5.86
CA SER A 12 -3.91 -4.16 6.52
C SER A 12 -3.58 -3.81 7.98
N ILE A 13 -3.06 -2.60 8.22
CA ILE A 13 -2.79 -2.12 9.58
C ILE A 13 -4.09 -2.04 10.39
N ILE A 14 -5.15 -1.46 9.84
CA ILE A 14 -6.44 -1.36 10.52
C ILE A 14 -6.98 -2.76 10.87
N GLY A 15 -6.90 -3.72 9.94
CA GLY A 15 -7.33 -5.11 10.18
C GLY A 15 -6.54 -5.78 11.31
N ILE A 16 -5.22 -5.62 11.31
CA ILE A 16 -4.34 -6.14 12.38
C ILE A 16 -4.70 -5.49 13.72
N LEU A 17 -4.87 -4.17 13.75
CA LEU A 17 -5.21 -3.44 14.97
C LEU A 17 -6.57 -3.89 15.51
N ILE A 18 -7.59 -4.01 14.67
CA ILE A 18 -8.90 -4.53 15.09
C ILE A 18 -8.74 -5.95 15.64
N PHE A 19 -7.96 -6.81 14.99
CA PHE A 19 -7.79 -8.19 15.47
C PHE A 19 -7.21 -8.24 16.90
N TRP A 20 -6.18 -7.44 17.18
CA TRP A 20 -5.42 -7.49 18.43
C TRP A 20 -5.96 -6.59 19.53
N LEU A 21 -6.48 -5.40 19.22
CA LEU A 21 -6.91 -4.43 20.23
C LEU A 21 -8.38 -4.65 20.61
N PRO A 22 -8.68 -4.80 21.91
CA PRO A 22 -10.06 -4.82 22.39
C PRO A 22 -10.64 -3.40 22.27
N LEU A 23 -11.38 -3.15 21.20
CA LEU A 23 -12.08 -1.89 21.03
C LEU A 23 -13.33 -1.86 21.92
N PRO A 24 -13.77 -0.65 22.36
CA PRO A 24 -14.98 -0.52 23.13
C PRO A 24 -16.17 -1.11 22.36
N ARG A 25 -17.02 -1.84 23.09
CA ARG A 25 -18.21 -2.48 22.53
C ARG A 25 -19.16 -1.39 22.00
N VAL A 26 -19.74 -1.65 20.83
CA VAL A 26 -20.78 -0.80 20.25
C VAL A 26 -22.10 -1.54 20.43
N GLY A 27 -22.82 -1.22 21.51
CA GLY A 27 -23.98 -2.00 21.95
C GLY A 27 -23.56 -3.44 22.32
N ASP A 28 -24.22 -4.42 21.70
CA ASP A 28 -23.94 -5.86 21.92
C ASP A 28 -22.82 -6.41 21.01
N TYR A 29 -22.29 -5.61 20.08
CA TYR A 29 -21.26 -6.06 19.16
C TYR A 29 -19.86 -5.96 19.77
N ILE A 30 -19.16 -7.09 19.77
CA ILE A 30 -17.74 -7.18 20.10
C ILE A 30 -16.92 -6.86 18.85
N ILE A 31 -16.20 -5.73 18.88
CA ILE A 31 -15.30 -5.34 17.81
C ILE A 31 -13.88 -5.58 18.29
N GLY A 32 -13.20 -6.52 17.63
CA GLY A 32 -11.79 -6.73 17.81
C GLY A 32 -11.37 -7.39 19.12
N GLY A 33 -10.05 -7.40 19.34
CA GLY A 33 -9.42 -8.05 20.49
C GLY A 33 -9.77 -9.52 20.59
N TYR A 34 -9.85 -10.23 19.46
CA TYR A 34 -10.31 -11.62 19.40
C TYR A 34 -9.54 -12.56 20.33
N PRO A 35 -8.20 -12.45 20.46
CA PRO A 35 -7.47 -13.24 21.45
C PRO A 35 -7.93 -12.99 22.89
N TRP A 36 -8.29 -11.75 23.22
CA TRP A 36 -8.63 -11.34 24.57
C TRP A 36 -10.09 -11.66 24.93
N ASN A 37 -11.00 -11.52 23.97
CA ASN A 37 -12.42 -11.86 24.12
C ASN A 37 -12.71 -13.35 23.95
N SER A 38 -11.74 -14.14 23.49
CA SER A 38 -11.92 -15.59 23.38
C SER A 38 -11.92 -16.28 24.75
N PRO A 39 -12.68 -17.38 24.91
CA PRO A 39 -12.64 -18.20 26.12
C PRO A 39 -11.25 -18.81 26.33
N GLU A 40 -10.88 -19.14 27.58
CA GLU A 40 -9.50 -19.53 27.95
C GLU A 40 -8.92 -20.70 27.13
N ASN A 41 -9.76 -21.68 26.82
CA ASN A 41 -9.39 -22.83 25.97
C ASN A 41 -9.13 -22.45 24.49
N ALA A 42 -9.71 -21.35 24.02
CA ALA A 42 -9.58 -20.86 22.65
C ALA A 42 -8.59 -19.69 22.50
N ARG A 43 -8.07 -19.15 23.61
CA ARG A 43 -7.13 -18.01 23.59
C ARG A 43 -5.83 -18.33 22.88
N THR A 44 -5.18 -19.43 23.25
CA THR A 44 -3.92 -19.86 22.61
C THR A 44 -4.07 -20.06 21.09
N PRO A 45 -5.06 -20.81 20.59
CA PRO A 45 -5.22 -20.95 19.13
C PRO A 45 -5.57 -19.63 18.45
N MET A 46 -6.31 -18.71 19.09
CA MET A 46 -6.57 -17.37 18.54
C MET A 46 -5.31 -16.51 18.44
N ILE A 47 -4.41 -16.57 19.42
CA ILE A 47 -3.12 -15.89 19.37
C ILE A 47 -2.29 -16.43 18.19
N ILE A 48 -2.20 -17.75 18.05
CA ILE A 48 -1.45 -18.39 16.95
C ILE A 48 -2.02 -17.97 15.60
N LEU A 49 -3.35 -18.02 15.44
CA LEU A 49 -4.03 -17.56 14.23
C LEU A 49 -3.71 -16.09 13.94
N GLY A 50 -3.77 -15.24 14.96
CA GLY A 50 -3.44 -13.82 14.86
C GLY A 50 -2.03 -13.58 14.36
N VAL A 51 -1.05 -14.32 14.90
CA VAL A 51 0.36 -14.23 14.47
C VAL A 51 0.51 -14.66 13.01
N ILE A 52 -0.11 -15.78 12.60
CA ILE A 52 -0.07 -16.26 11.22
C ILE A 52 -0.66 -15.21 10.26
N VAL A 53 -1.86 -14.70 10.57
CA VAL A 53 -2.55 -13.70 9.74
C VAL A 53 -1.74 -12.41 9.66
N THR A 54 -1.18 -11.95 10.79
CA THR A 54 -0.31 -10.76 10.82
C THR A 54 0.94 -10.98 9.95
N GLY A 55 1.55 -12.16 10.03
CA GLY A 55 2.70 -12.52 9.19
C GLY A 55 2.38 -12.49 7.69
N VAL A 56 1.21 -13.00 7.30
CA VAL A 56 0.74 -12.96 5.90
C VAL A 56 0.53 -11.52 5.43
N PHE A 57 -0.09 -10.66 6.25
CA PHE A 57 -0.28 -9.25 5.91
C PHE A 57 1.05 -8.51 5.77
N VAL A 58 1.97 -8.69 6.71
CA VAL A 58 3.30 -8.07 6.65
C VAL A 58 4.06 -8.55 5.40
N PHE A 59 4.03 -9.85 5.11
CA PHE A 59 4.63 -10.40 3.92
C PHE A 59 4.02 -9.80 2.64
N ALA A 60 2.70 -9.70 2.57
CA ALA A 60 2.01 -9.10 1.42
C ALA A 60 2.42 -7.63 1.21
N ILE A 61 2.49 -6.83 2.30
CA ILE A 61 2.94 -5.43 2.24
C ILE A 61 4.37 -5.35 1.69
N VAL A 62 5.29 -6.19 2.18
CA VAL A 62 6.68 -6.22 1.72
C VAL A 62 6.77 -6.64 0.26
N ALA A 63 6.08 -7.72 -0.14
CA ALA A 63 6.06 -8.21 -1.51
C ALA A 63 5.54 -7.16 -2.50
N ILE A 64 4.44 -6.48 -2.16
CA ILE A 64 3.87 -5.41 -2.99
C ILE A 64 4.82 -4.23 -3.11
N ASN A 65 5.54 -3.86 -2.05
CA ASN A 65 6.54 -2.80 -2.11
C ASN A 65 7.72 -3.16 -3.02
N ILE A 66 8.25 -4.38 -2.90
CA ILE A 66 9.35 -4.86 -3.77
C ILE A 66 8.89 -4.87 -5.23
N LEU A 67 7.71 -5.40 -5.51
CA LEU A 67 7.17 -5.49 -6.87
C LEU A 67 6.91 -4.09 -7.44
N SER A 68 6.39 -3.17 -6.63
CA SER A 68 6.16 -1.78 -7.05
C SER A 68 7.46 -1.08 -7.43
N ARG A 69 8.55 -1.29 -6.69
CA ARG A 69 9.87 -0.72 -7.02
C ARG A 69 10.43 -1.29 -8.32
N LYS A 70 10.33 -2.61 -8.53
CA LYS A 70 10.75 -3.25 -9.79
C LYS A 70 9.97 -2.74 -11.00
N ILE A 71 8.66 -2.49 -10.84
CA ILE A 71 7.84 -1.93 -11.92
C ILE A 71 8.23 -0.48 -12.22
N GLU A 72 8.55 0.32 -11.19
CA GLU A 72 9.03 1.70 -11.36
C GLU A 72 10.39 1.74 -12.06
N GLU A 73 11.31 0.83 -11.71
CA GLU A 73 12.63 0.67 -12.35
C GLU A 73 12.50 0.30 -13.84
N VAL A 74 11.69 -0.72 -14.17
CA VAL A 74 11.46 -1.14 -15.57
C VAL A 74 10.69 -0.08 -16.38
N GLY A 75 9.87 0.74 -15.73
CA GLY A 75 9.13 1.82 -16.39
C GLY A 75 10.01 3.02 -16.80
N ASP A 76 11.05 3.31 -16.02
CA ASP A 76 11.95 4.46 -16.25
C ASP A 76 12.89 4.21 -17.46
N GLU A 77 13.26 2.96 -17.70
CA GLU A 77 14.12 2.55 -18.83
C GLU A 77 13.46 2.72 -20.21
N THR A 78 12.14 2.92 -20.28
CA THR A 78 11.40 3.04 -21.55
C THR A 78 11.20 4.47 -22.04
N VAL A 79 11.64 5.48 -21.29
CA VAL A 79 11.60 6.88 -21.72
C VAL A 79 12.98 7.28 -22.23
N TYR A 80 13.21 7.08 -23.53
CA TYR A 80 14.32 7.75 -24.21
C TYR A 80 14.17 9.27 -23.99
N PRO A 81 15.22 10.00 -23.56
CA PRO A 81 15.18 11.44 -23.59
C PRO A 81 15.07 11.87 -25.06
N MET A 82 13.94 12.46 -25.44
CA MET A 82 13.87 13.20 -26.70
C MET A 82 14.89 14.32 -26.61
N ASP A 83 15.90 14.19 -27.47
CA ASP A 83 17.01 15.09 -27.69
C ASP A 83 16.53 16.54 -27.79
N ASN A 84 17.11 17.37 -26.93
CA ASN A 84 16.92 18.81 -26.91
C ASN A 84 17.88 19.42 -27.93
N THR A 85 17.56 19.34 -29.23
CA THR A 85 18.30 20.06 -30.26
C THR A 85 17.37 20.62 -31.35
N ARG A 86 17.50 21.93 -31.58
CA ARG A 86 16.96 22.75 -32.69
C ARG A 86 15.44 22.92 -32.75
N ASP A 87 14.87 24.13 -32.80
CA ASP A 87 15.37 25.35 -33.42
C ASP A 87 15.19 26.57 -32.50
N GLU A 88 16.31 27.27 -32.31
CA GLU A 88 16.34 28.68 -31.97
C GLU A 88 15.60 29.48 -33.06
N GLY A 89 14.94 30.55 -32.63
CA GLY A 89 14.12 31.36 -33.50
C GLY A 89 14.86 31.95 -34.70
N GLU A 90 14.22 31.87 -35.86
CA GLU A 90 14.34 32.89 -36.88
C GLU A 90 13.09 33.78 -36.82
N ALA A 91 13.25 34.92 -36.15
CA ALA A 91 12.45 36.10 -36.44
C ALA A 91 13.14 36.86 -37.58
N GLN A 92 12.46 37.06 -38.71
CA GLN A 92 12.53 38.25 -39.58
C GLN A 92 11.61 38.02 -40.79
N SER A 93 10.50 38.75 -40.89
CA SER A 93 10.37 39.97 -41.71
C SER A 93 10.44 39.67 -43.22
N THR A 94 9.28 39.73 -43.87
CA THR A 94 9.04 40.62 -45.02
C THR A 94 7.54 40.70 -45.29
N GLU A 95 7.04 41.92 -45.16
CA GLU A 95 5.76 42.38 -45.69
C GLU A 95 5.75 42.36 -47.23
N GLU A 96 4.55 42.59 -47.75
CA GLU A 96 4.26 43.43 -48.92
C GLU A 96 4.12 42.81 -50.34
N TRP A 97 2.89 42.99 -50.84
CA TRP A 97 2.30 42.94 -52.20
C TRP A 97 1.95 41.60 -52.85
#